data_AF-A0A258A6U1-F1
#
_entry.id   AF-A0A258A6U1-F1
#
_cell.length_a   1.000
_cell.length_b   1.000
_cell.length_c   1.000
_cell.angle_alpha   90.00
_cell.angle_beta   90.00
_cell.angle_gamma   90.00
#
_symmetry.space_group_name_H-M   'P 1'
#
loop_
_entity.id
_entity.type
_entity.pdbx_description
1 polymer ?
#
loop_
_entity_poly.entity_id
_entity_poly.type
_entity_poly.pdbx_seq_one_letter_code
_entity_poly.pdbx_strand_id
1 'polypeptide(L)' 'MSESAIRRALSAKGLRLSKTPARHWTRAEYGPGYMVTDERNIVVLGCSQHAYDATLDDVKTLLRA' A
#
# COMPACT_ATOMS: atom_id res chain seq x y z
N MET A 1 11.35 -2.39 -9.49
CA MET A 1 10.77 -3.60 -8.84
C MET A 1 9.37 -3.80 -9.39
N SER A 2 8.99 -5.04 -9.65
CA SER A 2 7.59 -5.38 -9.95
C SER A 2 6.73 -5.34 -8.67
N GLU A 3 5.41 -5.22 -8.81
CA GLU A 3 4.48 -5.24 -7.66
C GLU A 3 4.62 -6.55 -6.87
N SER A 4 4.86 -7.68 -7.55
CA SER A 4 5.11 -8.98 -6.92
C SER A 4 6.38 -9.00 -6.05
N ALA A 5 7.46 -8.34 -6.49
CA ALA A 5 8.69 -8.24 -5.70
C ALA A 5 8.47 -7.38 -4.45
N ILE A 6 7.72 -6.28 -4.57
CA ILE A 6 7.35 -5.41 -3.44
C ILE A 6 6.51 -6.17 -2.42
N ARG A 7 5.51 -6.94 -2.89
CA ARG A 7 4.69 -7.79 -2.01
C ARG A 7 5.53 -8.79 -1.21
N ARG A 8 6.51 -9.43 -1.85
CA ARG A 8 7.43 -10.36 -1.17
C ARG A 8 8.30 -9.65 -0.13
N ALA A 9 8.85 -8.48 -0.47
CA ALA A 9 9.68 -7.71 0.44
C ALA A 9 8.89 -7.22 1.67
N LEU A 10 7.66 -6.76 1.48
CA LEU A 10 6.77 -6.36 2.57
C LEU A 10 6.38 -7.57 3.43
N SER A 11 6.04 -8.69 2.80
CA SER A 11 5.70 -9.93 3.51
C SER A 11 6.83 -10.41 4.41
N ALA A 12 8.09 -10.26 3.99
CA ALA A 12 9.27 -10.60 4.81
C ALA A 12 9.41 -9.71 6.05
N LYS A 13 8.82 -8.51 6.04
CA LYS A 13 8.73 -7.58 7.18
C LYS A 13 7.42 -7.69 7.97
N GLY A 14 6.56 -8.69 7.68
CA GLY A 14 5.24 -8.84 8.32
C GLY A 14 4.18 -7.85 7.82
N LEU A 15 4.41 -7.22 6.67
CA LEU A 15 3.55 -6.20 6.08
C LEU A 15 2.79 -6.72 4.85
N ARG A 16 1.62 -6.14 4.57
CA ARG A 16 0.74 -6.50 3.44
C ARG A 16 0.46 -5.28 2.58
N LEU A 17 0.63 -5.45 1.27
CA LEU A 17 0.29 -4.42 0.27
C LEU A 17 -1.13 -4.59 -0.23
N SER A 18 -1.93 -3.55 -0.09
CA SER A 18 -3.26 -3.42 -0.67
C SER A 18 -3.24 -2.35 -1.76
N LYS A 19 -3.99 -2.59 -2.84
CA LYS A 19 -4.10 -1.69 -4.00
C LYS A 19 -5.54 -1.24 -4.13
N THR A 20 -5.77 0.00 -4.55
CA THR A 20 -7.13 0.52 -4.75
C THR A 20 -7.93 -0.40 -5.68
N PRO A 21 -9.07 -0.94 -5.23
CA PRO A 21 -9.96 -1.72 -6.09
C PRO A 21 -10.45 -0.90 -7.29
N ALA A 22 -10.77 -1.55 -8.41
CA ALA A 22 -11.16 -0.86 -9.65
C ALA A 22 -12.41 0.02 -9.51
N ARG A 23 -13.33 -0.34 -8.60
CA ARG A 23 -14.59 0.36 -8.35
C ARG A 23 -14.60 1.17 -7.04
N HIS A 24 -13.45 1.34 -6.40
CA HIS A 24 -13.37 2.09 -5.15
C HIS A 24 -13.49 3.60 -5.43
N TRP A 25 -14.25 4.32 -4.60
CA TRP A 25 -14.51 5.74 -4.81
C TRP A 25 -13.24 6.60 -4.77
N THR A 26 -12.27 6.27 -3.91
CA THR A 26 -10.97 6.99 -3.86
C THR A 26 -10.11 6.81 -5.12
N ARG A 27 -10.44 5.84 -5.98
CA ARG A 27 -9.72 5.63 -7.25
C ARG A 27 -9.87 6.82 -8.20
N ALA A 28 -10.98 7.55 -8.11
CA ALA A 28 -11.18 8.77 -8.89
C ALA A 28 -10.19 9.88 -8.49
N GLU A 29 -9.77 9.90 -7.23
CA GLU A 29 -8.92 10.94 -6.66
C GLU A 29 -7.43 10.56 -6.70
N TYR A 30 -7.08 9.33 -6.31
CA TYR A 30 -5.69 8.88 -6.17
C TYR A 30 -5.26 7.87 -7.24
N GLY A 31 -6.13 7.54 -8.19
CA GLY A 31 -5.84 6.55 -9.22
C GLY A 31 -5.55 5.16 -8.63
N PRO A 32 -4.59 4.40 -9.18
CA PRO A 32 -4.16 3.11 -8.63
C PRO A 32 -3.23 3.34 -7.42
N GLY A 33 -3.77 3.88 -6.35
CA GLY A 33 -3.05 4.06 -5.09
C GLY A 33 -2.92 2.77 -4.28
N TYR A 34 -2.19 2.88 -3.17
CA TYR A 34 -1.71 1.77 -2.37
C TYR A 34 -1.87 2.06 -0.88
N MET A 35 -1.96 0.99 -0.09
CA MET A 35 -2.01 1.04 1.36
C MET A 35 -1.20 -0.13 1.91
N VAL A 36 -0.48 0.08 3.00
CA VAL A 36 0.28 -1.00 3.68
C VAL A 36 -0.27 -1.22 5.07
N THR A 37 -0.55 -2.46 5.41
CA THR A 37 -1.02 -2.87 6.74
C THR A 37 -0.11 -3.92 7.36
N ASP A 38 -0.06 -3.99 8.69
CA ASP A 38 0.64 -5.06 9.41
C ASP A 38 -0.23 -6.33 9.57
N GLU A 39 0.28 -7.32 10.31
CA GLU A 39 -0.43 -8.56 10.64
C GLU A 39 -1.71 -8.34 11.49
N ARG A 40 -1.80 -7.24 12.22
CA ARG A 40 -2.95 -6.84 13.05
C ARG A 40 -3.97 -5.99 12.30
N ASN A 41 -3.76 -5.77 11.00
CA ASN A 41 -4.54 -4.89 10.14
C ASN A 41 -4.43 -3.39 10.52
N ILE A 42 -3.35 -3.00 11.20
CA ILE A 42 -3.05 -1.59 11.47
C ILE A 42 -2.42 -0.98 10.22
N VAL A 43 -2.87 0.22 9.85
CA VAL A 43 -2.31 0.96 8.70
C VAL A 43 -0.93 1.49 9.07
N VAL A 44 0.08 1.07 8.30
CA VAL A 44 1.48 1.50 8.45
C VAL A 44 1.84 2.58 7.43
N LEU A 45 1.22 2.52 6.24
CA LEU A 45 1.36 3.54 5.20
C LEU A 45 0.02 3.79 4.53
N GLY A 46 -0.31 5.08 4.44
CA GLY A 46 -1.57 5.61 3.96
C GLY A 46 -2.51 5.99 5.10
N CYS A 47 -3.78 6.21 4.79
CA CYS A 47 -4.77 6.65 5.76
C CYS A 47 -6.03 5.78 5.78
N SER A 48 -6.66 5.59 6.95
CA SER A 48 -7.96 4.92 7.05
C SER A 48 -9.10 5.76 6.47
N GLN A 49 -9.02 7.09 6.60
CA GLN A 49 -10.00 8.04 6.07
C GLN A 49 -9.81 8.30 4.56
N HIS A 50 -8.55 8.31 4.12
CA HIS A 50 -8.15 8.43 2.72
C HIS A 50 -7.46 7.14 2.27
N ALA A 51 -8.22 6.05 2.22
CA ALA A 51 -7.69 4.75 1.87
C ALA A 51 -7.06 4.77 0.47
N TYR A 52 -5.87 4.17 0.39
CA TYR A 52 -5.09 4.04 -0.83
C TYR A 52 -4.55 5.37 -1.39
N ASP A 53 -4.20 6.32 -0.53
CA ASP A 53 -3.55 7.58 -0.87
C ASP A 53 -2.04 7.42 -1.21
N ALA A 54 -1.40 6.34 -0.77
CA ALA A 54 0.04 6.15 -0.99
C ALA A 54 0.37 5.72 -2.43
N THR A 55 1.53 6.15 -2.90
CA THR A 55 2.07 5.77 -4.22
C THR A 55 3.00 4.54 -4.11
N LEU A 56 3.34 3.95 -5.25
CA LEU A 56 4.36 2.89 -5.29
C LEU A 56 5.74 3.37 -4.81
N ASP A 57 6.07 4.65 -4.97
CA ASP A 57 7.35 5.20 -4.55
C ASP A 57 7.40 5.41 -3.03
N ASP A 58 6.28 5.75 -2.40
CA ASP A 58 6.16 5.78 -0.93
C ASP A 58 6.39 4.39 -0.33
N VAL A 59 5.79 3.36 -0.95
CA VAL A 59 5.99 1.97 -0.53
C VAL A 59 7.45 1.54 -0.68
N LYS A 60 8.13 1.97 -1.75
CA LYS A 60 9.58 1.71 -1.92
C LYS A 60 10.41 2.44 -0.88
N THR A 61 10.01 3.64 -0.50
CA THR A 61 10.69 4.42 0.55
C THR A 61 10.56 3.72 1.89
N LEU A 62 9.36 3.23 2.23
CA LEU A 62 9.12 2.41 3.43
C LEU A 62 9.99 1.14 3.46
N LEU A 63 10.21 0.48 2.31
CA LEU A 63 11.05 -0.72 2.24
C LEU A 63 12.54 -0.44 2.47
N ARG A 64 13.01 0.78 2.17
CA ARG A 64 14.40 1.22 2.35
C ARG A 64 14.72 1.69 3.77
N ALA A 65 13.69 2.08 4.53
CA ALA A 65 13.77 2.32 5.96
C ALA A 65 13.86 1.00 6.74
#